data_AF-B0WQG7-F1
#
_entry.id   AF-B0WQG7-F1
#
_cell.length_a   1.000
_cell.length_b   1.000
_cell.length_c   1.000
_cell.angle_alpha   90.00
_cell.angle_beta   90.00
_cell.angle_gamma   90.00
#
_symmetry.space_group_name_H-M   'P 1'
#
loop_
_entity.id
_entity.type
_entity.pdbx_description
1 polymer ?
#
loop_
_entity_poly.entity_id
_entity_poly.type
_entity_poly.pdbx_seq_one_letter_code
_entity_poly.pdbx_strand_id
1 'polypeptide(L)'
;MAIIDQSVRWFRKLFSKSQAKDVFWLLDYLLILGGTYHRPRGVWRITIWYLYQLLSVFQCCLQILIVVSNLNSLQDQTSTIWSAISLLAMTLCYVKQLLLWRYRESINNLRTFITGSRFCSGNPSYDEALRSKFSRVSQQMVVAILALILLDEVFIAAPSSLRTRWFGIPQWFYSYGYGTALAIELAFYPFFALIWVSKLFCGSATVAIVLLGLRTELQILTQYYGRLTRNLQSLQVLFEKIFFLIYYQSIIAAGAISYVIIRDEFSLCSVAVLTCMSISVLECYWWCHLVDTFQDVNETISRHLLNQCCQLPYSDDHHVDYVKMRTSLLIIAGRSRQSVGFSCCGIFKISTAMFANLLNICYSVLMFLVNVGDGVKPVAQLQAWIGSN
;
A
#
# COMPACT_ATOMS: atom_id res chain seq x y z
N MET A 1 28.04 7.72 18.46
CA MET A 1 27.77 6.27 18.56
C MET A 1 26.82 5.89 19.70
N ALA A 2 26.97 6.40 20.93
CA ALA A 2 26.14 6.00 22.08
C ALA A 2 24.61 6.22 21.91
N ILE A 3 24.20 7.32 21.26
CA ILE A 3 22.78 7.64 21.00
C ILE A 3 22.14 6.62 20.04
N ILE A 4 22.90 6.16 19.04
CA ILE A 4 22.43 5.18 18.05
C ILE A 4 22.25 3.81 18.72
N ASP A 5 23.19 3.39 19.56
CA ASP A 5 23.07 2.12 20.26
C ASP A 5 21.92 2.13 21.28
N GLN A 6 21.68 3.27 21.93
CA GLN A 6 20.54 3.45 22.84
C GLN A 6 19.20 3.43 22.10
N SER A 7 19.10 4.06 20.93
CA SER A 7 17.88 4.02 20.12
C SER A 7 17.62 2.60 19.60
N VAL A 8 18.64 1.90 19.11
CA VAL A 8 18.54 0.50 18.67
C VAL A 8 18.10 -0.43 19.80
N ARG A 9 18.65 -0.27 21.02
CA ARG A 9 18.21 -1.03 22.19
C ARG A 9 16.76 -0.72 22.58
N TRP A 10 16.35 0.54 22.53
CA TRP A 10 14.98 0.93 22.82
C TRP A 10 14.00 0.34 21.79
N PHE A 11 14.33 0.43 20.49
CA PHE A 11 13.56 -0.21 19.42
C PHE A 11 13.46 -1.73 19.66
N ARG A 12 14.57 -2.41 19.94
CA ARG A 12 14.59 -3.86 20.21
C ARG A 12 13.69 -4.23 21.40
N LYS A 13 13.69 -3.41 22.45
CA LYS A 13 12.84 -3.60 23.64
C LYS A 13 11.35 -3.34 23.35
N LEU A 14 11.06 -2.39 22.47
CA LEU A 14 9.72 -2.13 21.95
C LEU A 14 9.19 -3.36 21.18
N PHE A 15 10.04 -3.96 20.34
CA PHE A 15 9.74 -5.18 19.60
C PHE A 15 9.56 -6.40 20.50
N SER A 16 10.43 -6.62 21.48
CA SER A 16 10.37 -7.81 22.33
C SER A 16 9.13 -7.81 23.24
N LYS A 17 8.72 -6.64 23.74
CA LYS A 17 7.53 -6.52 24.60
C LYS A 17 6.23 -6.61 23.80
N SER A 18 6.28 -6.31 22.51
CA SER A 18 5.15 -6.32 21.59
C SER A 18 4.70 -7.72 21.17
N GLN A 19 5.62 -8.69 21.10
CA GLN A 19 5.33 -10.04 20.60
C GLN A 19 4.22 -10.78 21.37
N ALA A 20 3.91 -10.39 22.61
CA ALA A 20 3.08 -11.19 23.50
C ALA A 20 1.58 -10.86 23.52
N LYS A 21 1.09 -9.77 22.89
CA LYS A 21 -0.31 -9.34 23.13
C LYS A 21 -1.19 -8.93 21.94
N ASP A 22 -0.64 -8.48 20.81
CA ASP A 22 -1.45 -8.23 19.62
C ASP A 22 -0.56 -8.09 18.37
N VAL A 23 -0.90 -8.73 17.26
CA VAL A 23 -0.14 -8.57 16.00
C VAL A 23 -0.44 -7.20 15.36
N PHE A 24 -1.64 -6.67 15.60
CA PHE A 24 -2.14 -5.48 14.89
C PHE A 24 -1.85 -4.16 15.60
N TRP A 25 -1.28 -4.17 16.81
CA TRP A 25 -1.04 -2.94 17.58
C TRP A 25 -0.21 -1.90 16.80
N LEU A 26 0.86 -2.33 16.13
CA LEU A 26 1.76 -1.43 15.40
C LEU A 26 1.08 -0.91 14.13
N LEU A 27 0.26 -1.75 13.49
CA LEU A 27 -0.59 -1.32 12.39
C LEU A 27 -1.60 -0.27 12.87
N ASP A 28 -2.17 -0.41 14.06
CA ASP A 28 -3.07 0.60 14.62
C ASP A 28 -2.35 1.94 14.88
N TYR A 29 -1.07 1.92 15.29
CA TYR A 29 -0.25 3.13 15.33
C TYR A 29 -0.04 3.75 13.95
N LEU A 30 0.20 2.94 12.91
CA LEU A 30 0.29 3.44 11.53
C LEU A 30 -1.06 4.02 11.04
N LEU A 31 -2.20 3.42 11.42
CA LEU A 31 -3.53 3.96 11.14
C LEU A 31 -3.79 5.28 11.86
N ILE A 32 -3.32 5.43 13.10
CA ILE A 32 -3.33 6.72 13.83
C ILE A 32 -2.53 7.75 13.06
N LEU A 33 -1.30 7.40 12.68
CA LEU A 33 -0.41 8.31 11.99
C LEU A 33 -0.95 8.72 10.62
N GLY A 34 -1.58 7.81 9.88
CA GLY A 34 -2.23 8.07 8.60
C GLY A 34 -3.61 8.72 8.72
N GLY A 35 -4.05 9.13 9.92
CA GLY A 35 -5.32 9.81 10.08
C GLY A 35 -6.53 8.94 9.72
N THR A 36 -6.43 7.61 9.83
CA THR A 36 -7.53 6.64 9.65
C THR A 36 -8.04 6.03 10.97
N TYR A 37 -7.39 6.32 12.09
CA TYR A 37 -7.77 5.87 13.43
C TYR A 37 -9.20 6.16 13.86
N HIS A 38 -9.71 5.22 14.65
CA HIS A 38 -11.10 5.18 15.04
C HIS A 38 -11.31 5.54 16.51
N ARG A 39 -12.16 6.55 16.71
CA ARG A 39 -12.75 6.98 17.98
C ARG A 39 -11.72 7.18 19.10
N PRO A 40 -10.92 8.26 19.03
CA PRO A 40 -10.17 8.72 20.19
C PRO A 40 -11.13 8.90 21.38
N ARG A 41 -10.87 8.19 22.49
CA ARG A 41 -11.54 8.44 23.77
C ARG A 41 -10.73 9.48 24.55
N GLY A 42 -11.42 10.51 25.06
CA GLY A 42 -10.82 11.61 25.81
C GLY A 42 -10.66 12.88 24.97
N VAL A 43 -10.96 14.03 25.59
CA VAL A 43 -11.01 15.35 24.94
C VAL A 43 -9.71 15.68 24.22
N TRP A 44 -8.55 15.50 24.88
CA TRP A 44 -7.24 15.76 24.28
C TRP A 44 -6.97 14.99 22.99
N ARG A 45 -7.29 13.71 22.96
CA ARG A 45 -7.06 12.87 21.76
C ARG A 45 -7.99 13.26 20.62
N ILE A 46 -9.23 13.66 20.95
CA ILE A 46 -10.20 14.18 19.98
C ILE A 46 -9.70 15.50 19.39
N THR A 47 -9.20 16.42 20.23
CA THR A 47 -8.65 17.70 19.77
C THR A 47 -7.44 17.52 18.86
N ILE A 48 -6.47 16.69 19.24
CA ILE A 48 -5.28 16.39 18.41
C ILE A 48 -5.71 15.78 17.08
N TRP A 49 -6.69 14.88 17.09
CA TRP A 49 -7.22 14.28 15.89
C TRP A 49 -7.86 15.30 14.95
N TYR A 50 -8.71 16.19 15.45
CA TYR A 50 -9.32 17.24 14.63
C TYR A 50 -8.28 18.21 14.09
N LEU A 51 -7.27 18.58 14.90
CA LEU A 51 -6.17 19.42 14.46
C LEU A 51 -5.37 18.75 13.33
N TYR A 52 -5.07 17.46 13.45
CA TYR A 52 -4.41 16.69 12.40
C TYR A 52 -5.23 16.66 11.10
N GLN A 53 -6.54 16.41 11.19
CA GLN A 53 -7.41 16.40 10.01
C GLN A 53 -7.50 17.80 9.37
N LEU A 54 -7.67 18.84 10.18
CA LEU A 54 -7.67 20.23 9.72
C LEU A 54 -6.37 20.58 9.01
N LEU A 55 -5.23 20.16 9.55
CA LEU A 55 -3.92 20.36 8.93
C LEU A 55 -3.81 19.63 7.58
N SER A 56 -4.34 18.40 7.46
CA SER A 56 -4.35 17.68 6.19
C SER A 56 -5.26 18.32 5.12
N VAL A 57 -6.40 18.90 5.54
CA VAL A 57 -7.28 19.67 4.64
C VAL A 57 -6.58 20.96 4.21
N PHE A 58 -5.96 21.67 5.16
CA PHE A 58 -5.18 22.88 4.89
C PHE A 58 -4.08 22.62 3.86
N GLN A 59 -3.28 21.56 4.02
CA GLN A 59 -2.23 21.18 3.07
C GLN A 59 -2.80 20.86 1.68
N CYS A 60 -3.95 20.18 1.60
CA CYS A 60 -4.63 19.91 0.33
C CYS A 60 -5.10 21.21 -0.36
N CYS A 61 -5.71 22.12 0.39
CA CYS A 61 -6.11 23.43 -0.13
C CYS A 61 -4.90 24.23 -0.63
N LEU A 62 -3.79 24.23 0.13
CA LEU A 62 -2.56 24.89 -0.30
C LEU A 62 -2.02 24.26 -1.59
N GLN A 63 -2.04 22.93 -1.70
CA GLN A 63 -1.59 22.24 -2.91
C GLN A 63 -2.44 22.61 -4.14
N ILE A 64 -3.76 22.74 -3.99
CA ILE A 64 -4.65 23.21 -5.06
C ILE A 64 -4.27 24.64 -5.49
N LEU A 65 -4.03 25.53 -4.53
CA LEU A 65 -3.60 26.89 -4.81
C LEU A 65 -2.25 26.94 -5.54
N ILE A 66 -1.29 26.09 -5.15
CA ILE A 66 0.01 25.95 -5.83
C ILE A 66 -0.19 25.49 -7.28
N VAL A 67 -1.03 24.48 -7.52
CA VAL A 67 -1.34 23.99 -8.87
C VAL A 67 -1.96 25.10 -9.72
N VAL A 68 -2.96 25.82 -9.20
CA VAL A 68 -3.60 26.93 -9.92
C VAL A 68 -2.60 28.05 -10.21
N SER A 69 -1.74 28.39 -9.25
CA SER A 69 -0.69 29.39 -9.43
C SER A 69 0.31 28.99 -10.53
N ASN A 70 0.77 27.74 -10.53
CA ASN A 70 1.72 27.23 -11.51
C ASN A 70 1.10 27.16 -12.91
N LEU A 71 -0.18 26.73 -13.01
CA LEU A 71 -0.93 26.71 -14.26
C LEU A 71 -1.16 28.10 -14.86
N ASN A 72 -1.32 29.13 -14.02
CA ASN A 72 -1.48 30.50 -14.50
C ASN A 72 -0.15 31.14 -14.95
N SER A 73 0.96 30.77 -14.30
CA SER A 73 2.28 31.32 -14.65
C SER A 73 2.86 30.69 -15.91
N LEU A 74 2.66 29.37 -16.13
CA LEU A 74 3.22 28.56 -17.23
C LEU A 74 4.74 28.68 -17.46
N GLN A 75 5.48 29.43 -16.64
CA GLN A 75 6.91 29.67 -16.83
C GLN A 75 7.75 28.44 -16.48
N ASP A 76 7.30 27.63 -15.51
CA ASP A 76 8.05 26.48 -15.01
C ASP A 76 7.26 25.16 -15.17
N GLN A 77 7.63 24.41 -16.21
CA GLN A 77 6.98 23.14 -16.55
C GLN A 77 7.20 22.08 -15.46
N THR A 78 8.39 22.00 -14.85
CA THR A 78 8.67 20.94 -13.85
C THR A 78 7.90 21.18 -12.56
N SER A 79 7.82 22.43 -12.10
CA SER A 79 6.99 22.81 -10.95
C SER A 79 5.51 22.55 -11.19
N THR A 80 5.02 22.83 -12.40
CA THR A 80 3.63 22.54 -12.78
C THR A 80 3.34 21.04 -12.73
N ILE A 81 4.18 20.22 -13.37
CA ILE A 81 4.08 18.76 -13.38
C ILE A 81 4.14 18.20 -11.95
N TRP A 82 5.13 18.62 -11.16
CA TRP A 82 5.28 18.21 -9.76
C TRP A 82 4.05 18.52 -8.92
N SER A 83 3.54 19.75 -9.04
CA SER A 83 2.37 20.17 -8.26
C SER A 83 1.12 19.37 -8.61
N ALA A 84 0.93 19.02 -9.89
CA ALA A 84 -0.17 18.20 -10.36
C ALA A 84 -0.06 16.74 -9.88
N ILE A 85 1.13 16.14 -9.94
CA ILE A 85 1.38 14.78 -9.42
C ILE A 85 1.14 14.75 -7.91
N SER A 86 1.63 15.75 -7.18
CA SER A 86 1.44 15.85 -5.73
C SER A 86 -0.05 15.93 -5.37
N LEU A 87 -0.83 16.74 -6.09
CA LEU A 87 -2.28 16.81 -5.91
C LEU A 87 -2.96 15.47 -6.24
N LEU A 88 -2.55 14.80 -7.31
CA LEU A 88 -3.05 13.47 -7.66
C LEU A 88 -2.72 12.45 -6.56
N ALA A 89 -1.50 12.45 -6.01
CA ALA A 89 -1.11 11.57 -4.91
C ALA A 89 -1.95 11.83 -3.65
N MET A 90 -2.22 13.10 -3.31
CA MET A 90 -3.09 13.47 -2.19
C MET A 90 -4.53 12.99 -2.38
N THR A 91 -5.09 13.17 -3.58
CA THR A 91 -6.45 12.68 -3.89
C THR A 91 -6.53 11.17 -3.80
N LEU A 92 -5.52 10.44 -4.30
CA LEU A 92 -5.41 8.98 -4.16
C LEU A 92 -5.32 8.53 -2.70
N CYS A 93 -4.59 9.27 -1.85
CA CYS A 93 -4.55 9.01 -0.41
C CYS A 93 -5.95 9.09 0.21
N TYR A 94 -6.75 10.10 -0.14
CA TYR A 94 -8.13 10.23 0.32
C TYR A 94 -9.04 9.11 -0.20
N VAL A 95 -8.88 8.71 -1.47
CA VAL A 95 -9.65 7.58 -2.03
C VAL A 95 -9.31 6.27 -1.30
N LYS A 96 -8.01 5.97 -1.07
CA LYS A 96 -7.57 4.81 -0.28
C LYS A 96 -8.16 4.86 1.13
N GLN A 97 -8.11 6.01 1.78
CA GLN A 97 -8.70 6.22 3.11
C GLN A 97 -10.22 6.01 3.12
N LEU A 98 -10.94 6.49 2.11
CA LEU A 98 -12.38 6.28 1.96
C LEU A 98 -12.72 4.80 1.74
N LEU A 99 -11.92 4.09 0.93
CA LEU A 99 -12.07 2.65 0.72
C LEU A 99 -11.87 1.87 2.03
N LEU A 100 -10.80 2.17 2.77
CA LEU A 100 -10.60 1.56 4.10
C LEU A 100 -11.78 1.82 5.03
N TRP A 101 -12.29 3.04 5.05
CA TRP A 101 -13.42 3.42 5.89
C TRP A 101 -14.68 2.64 5.50
N ARG A 102 -14.97 2.51 4.20
CA ARG A 102 -16.11 1.77 3.67
C ARG A 102 -16.07 0.28 4.01
N TYR A 103 -14.89 -0.35 3.95
CA TYR A 103 -14.73 -1.79 4.20
C TYR A 103 -14.28 -2.11 5.63
N ARG A 104 -14.36 -1.13 6.53
CA ARG A 104 -13.81 -1.22 7.89
C ARG A 104 -14.39 -2.36 8.72
N GLU A 105 -15.70 -2.60 8.63
CA GLU A 105 -16.34 -3.68 9.38
C GLU A 105 -15.82 -5.05 8.92
N SER A 106 -15.69 -5.24 7.61
CA SER A 106 -15.11 -6.47 7.04
C SER A 106 -13.65 -6.67 7.48
N ILE A 107 -12.83 -5.61 7.45
CA ILE A 107 -11.45 -5.64 7.94
C ILE A 107 -11.41 -6.01 9.43
N ASN A 108 -12.27 -5.42 10.25
CA ASN A 108 -12.31 -5.74 11.68
C ASN A 108 -12.75 -7.17 11.95
N ASN A 109 -13.76 -7.67 11.23
CA ASN A 109 -14.20 -9.06 11.34
C ASN A 109 -13.09 -10.04 10.93
N LEU A 110 -12.28 -9.68 9.94
CA LEU A 110 -11.11 -10.45 9.54
C LEU A 110 -9.99 -10.39 10.58
N ARG A 111 -9.72 -9.21 11.15
CA ARG A 111 -8.72 -9.08 12.23
C ARG A 111 -9.11 -9.90 13.46
N THR A 112 -10.36 -9.81 13.90
CA THR A 112 -10.84 -10.61 15.04
C THR A 112 -10.83 -12.11 14.73
N PHE A 113 -11.10 -12.49 13.49
CA PHE A 113 -10.97 -13.87 13.02
C PHE A 113 -9.53 -14.37 13.10
N ILE A 114 -8.55 -13.60 12.58
CA ILE A 114 -7.12 -13.96 12.59
C ILE A 114 -6.58 -14.03 14.03
N THR A 115 -6.90 -13.05 14.88
CA THR A 115 -6.43 -13.03 16.28
C THR A 115 -7.10 -14.10 17.12
N GLY A 116 -8.35 -14.46 16.81
CA GLY A 116 -9.15 -15.39 17.60
C GLY A 116 -8.59 -16.81 17.72
N SER A 117 -7.60 -17.19 16.90
CA SER A 117 -6.88 -18.47 16.97
C SER A 117 -7.79 -19.69 17.14
N ARG A 118 -8.98 -19.67 16.53
CA ARG A 118 -10.04 -20.68 16.76
C ARG A 118 -9.76 -22.03 16.10
N PHE A 119 -8.64 -22.13 15.40
CA PHE A 119 -8.30 -23.25 14.55
C PHE A 119 -6.94 -23.83 14.88
N CYS A 120 -6.87 -25.15 14.81
CA CYS A 120 -5.67 -25.93 15.03
C CYS A 120 -5.54 -26.97 13.91
N SER A 121 -4.33 -27.16 13.38
CA SER A 121 -4.01 -28.23 12.42
C SER A 121 -3.91 -29.61 13.08
N GLY A 122 -3.98 -29.66 14.42
CA GLY A 122 -3.67 -30.84 15.23
C GLY A 122 -2.21 -30.90 15.67
N ASN A 123 -1.33 -30.05 15.11
CA ASN A 123 0.05 -29.89 15.55
C ASN A 123 0.29 -28.46 16.10
N PRO A 124 0.28 -28.26 17.44
CA PRO A 124 0.39 -26.94 18.03
C PRO A 124 1.72 -26.25 17.72
N SER A 125 2.81 -27.01 17.60
CA SER A 125 4.13 -26.46 17.28
C SER A 125 4.20 -25.87 15.87
N TYR A 126 3.51 -26.48 14.92
CA TYR A 126 3.41 -26.00 13.55
C TYR A 126 2.57 -24.72 13.46
N ASP A 127 1.43 -24.71 14.15
CA ASP A 127 0.51 -23.56 14.17
C ASP A 127 1.18 -22.33 14.83
N GLU A 128 1.91 -22.54 15.92
CA GLU A 128 2.67 -21.49 16.60
C GLU A 128 3.82 -20.95 15.73
N ALA A 129 4.54 -21.84 15.04
CA ALA A 129 5.61 -21.43 14.12
C ALA A 129 5.07 -20.58 12.95
N LEU A 130 3.91 -20.94 12.38
CA LEU A 130 3.28 -20.16 11.32
C LEU A 130 2.78 -18.79 11.80
N ARG A 131 2.05 -18.75 12.93
CA ARG A 131 1.51 -17.50 13.49
C ARG A 131 2.60 -16.55 13.96
N SER A 132 3.68 -17.08 14.54
CA SER A 132 4.85 -16.27 14.94
C SER A 132 5.61 -15.71 13.73
N LYS A 133 5.73 -16.49 12.64
CA LYS A 133 6.29 -16.01 11.37
C LYS A 133 5.43 -14.88 10.78
N PHE A 134 4.11 -15.05 10.74
CA PHE A 134 3.18 -14.00 10.32
C PHE A 134 3.36 -12.72 11.14
N SER A 135 3.33 -12.83 12.47
CA SER A 135 3.49 -11.69 13.38
C SER A 135 4.80 -10.94 13.12
N ARG A 136 5.91 -11.66 12.97
CA ARG A 136 7.22 -11.06 12.70
C ARG A 136 7.24 -10.32 11.37
N VAL A 137 6.72 -10.92 10.30
CA VAL A 137 6.68 -10.30 8.97
C VAL A 137 5.79 -9.05 8.98
N SER A 138 4.61 -9.10 9.60
CA SER A 138 3.72 -7.93 9.69
C SER A 138 4.34 -6.79 10.49
N GLN A 139 5.00 -7.08 11.61
CA GLN A 139 5.69 -6.06 12.40
C GLN A 139 6.88 -5.45 11.66
N GLN A 140 7.68 -6.28 10.97
CA GLN A 140 8.79 -5.81 10.13
C GLN A 140 8.29 -4.89 9.01
N MET A 141 7.17 -5.24 8.36
CA MET A 141 6.57 -4.41 7.32
C MET A 141 6.19 -3.02 7.85
N VAL A 142 5.48 -2.95 9.00
CA VAL A 142 5.07 -1.65 9.54
C VAL A 142 6.27 -0.83 10.03
N VAL A 143 7.28 -1.46 10.64
CA VAL A 143 8.49 -0.72 11.04
C VAL A 143 9.29 -0.22 9.85
N ALA A 144 9.39 -1.00 8.77
CA ALA A 144 10.02 -0.53 7.53
C ALA A 144 9.31 0.72 6.98
N ILE A 145 7.97 0.73 6.99
CA ILE A 145 7.17 1.91 6.59
C ILE A 145 7.41 3.10 7.52
N LEU A 146 7.46 2.89 8.84
CA LEU A 146 7.73 3.98 9.79
C LEU A 146 9.16 4.54 9.63
N ALA A 147 10.15 3.67 9.45
CA ALA A 147 11.53 4.09 9.20
C ALA A 147 11.65 4.89 7.90
N LEU A 148 10.91 4.49 6.86
CA LEU A 148 10.82 5.24 5.62
C LEU A 148 10.22 6.64 5.83
N ILE A 149 9.08 6.74 6.53
CA ILE A 149 8.45 8.04 6.79
C ILE A 149 9.43 8.99 7.51
N LEU A 150 10.18 8.48 8.48
CA LEU A 150 11.19 9.26 9.19
C LEU A 150 12.37 9.66 8.27
N LEU A 151 12.78 8.78 7.37
CA LEU A 151 13.86 9.05 6.43
C LEU A 151 13.45 10.15 5.42
N ASP A 152 12.25 10.03 4.85
CA ASP A 152 11.69 11.02 3.92
C ASP A 152 11.53 12.38 4.61
N GLU A 153 11.08 12.41 5.86
CA GLU A 153 10.97 13.63 6.67
C GLU A 153 12.33 14.32 6.83
N VAL A 154 13.38 13.57 7.17
CA VAL A 154 14.74 14.12 7.31
C VAL A 154 15.25 14.69 5.97
N PHE A 155 15.01 14.00 4.87
CA PHE A 155 15.47 14.47 3.55
C PHE A 155 14.69 15.68 3.03
N ILE A 156 13.38 15.75 3.28
CA ILE A 156 12.55 16.90 2.89
C ILE A 156 12.84 18.11 3.79
N ALA A 157 13.14 17.90 5.07
CA ALA A 157 13.52 18.97 5.99
C ALA A 157 14.87 19.62 5.64
N ALA A 158 15.76 18.91 4.94
CA ALA A 158 17.04 19.45 4.52
C ALA A 158 16.87 20.63 3.53
N PRO A 159 17.51 21.78 3.75
CA PRO A 159 17.41 22.93 2.86
C PRO A 159 18.04 22.61 1.50
N SER A 160 17.26 22.80 0.43
CA SER A 160 17.72 22.67 -0.95
C SER A 160 16.93 23.62 -1.87
N SER A 161 17.52 23.96 -3.02
CA SER A 161 16.86 24.73 -4.09
C SER A 161 15.59 24.04 -4.60
N LEU A 162 15.62 22.70 -4.70
CA LEU A 162 14.46 21.91 -5.09
C LEU A 162 13.35 21.95 -4.06
N ARG A 163 13.68 21.97 -2.76
CA ARG A 163 12.65 22.10 -1.73
C ARG A 163 11.84 23.38 -1.91
N THR A 164 12.51 24.51 -2.13
CA THR A 164 11.83 25.80 -2.38
C THR A 164 11.08 25.84 -3.70
N ARG A 165 11.49 25.04 -4.70
CA ARG A 165 10.82 25.01 -6.01
C ARG A 165 9.59 24.10 -6.02
N TRP A 166 9.75 22.88 -5.50
CA TRP A 166 8.71 21.85 -5.51
C TRP A 166 7.67 22.03 -4.41
N PHE A 167 8.08 22.55 -3.25
CA PHE A 167 7.22 22.73 -2.09
C PHE A 167 7.10 24.21 -1.67
N GLY A 168 7.61 25.13 -2.48
CA GLY A 168 7.57 26.56 -2.21
C GLY A 168 6.17 27.11 -2.11
N ILE A 169 5.98 28.04 -1.18
CA ILE A 169 4.75 28.81 -1.08
C ILE A 169 4.71 29.84 -2.22
N PRO A 170 3.55 30.04 -2.88
CA PRO A 170 3.40 31.08 -3.90
C PRO A 170 3.81 32.46 -3.40
N GLN A 171 4.52 33.23 -4.23
CA GLN A 171 5.10 34.53 -3.84
C GLN A 171 4.09 35.54 -3.29
N TRP A 172 2.83 35.47 -3.73
CA TRP A 172 1.78 36.37 -3.27
C TRP A 172 1.43 36.20 -1.78
N PHE A 173 1.78 35.08 -1.13
CA PHE A 173 1.64 34.94 0.33
C PHE A 173 2.56 35.89 1.10
N TYR A 174 3.71 36.24 0.53
CA TYR A 174 4.63 37.20 1.14
C TYR A 174 4.06 38.63 1.15
N SER A 175 3.05 38.92 0.31
CA SER A 175 2.37 40.22 0.32
C SER A 175 1.53 40.44 1.59
N TYR A 176 1.10 39.36 2.25
CA TYR A 176 0.39 39.42 3.54
C TYR A 176 1.34 39.59 4.74
N GLY A 177 2.66 39.56 4.51
CA GLY A 177 3.70 39.73 5.52
C GLY A 177 4.62 38.53 5.66
N TYR A 178 5.84 38.77 6.12
CA TYR A 178 6.84 37.73 6.33
C TYR A 178 6.42 36.71 7.41
N GLY A 179 5.76 37.19 8.47
CA GLY A 179 5.30 36.33 9.57
C GLY A 179 4.25 35.30 9.15
N THR A 180 3.32 35.66 8.26
CA THR A 180 2.30 34.74 7.76
C THR A 180 2.90 33.68 6.84
N ALA A 181 3.83 34.08 5.96
CA ALA A 181 4.55 33.14 5.11
C ALA A 181 5.33 32.12 5.95
N LEU A 182 6.10 32.59 6.94
CA LEU A 182 6.85 31.72 7.85
C LEU A 182 5.95 30.76 8.64
N ALA A 183 4.79 31.24 9.12
CA ALA A 183 3.84 30.38 9.83
C ALA A 183 3.29 29.26 8.93
N ILE A 184 3.00 29.55 7.66
CA ILE A 184 2.56 28.55 6.69
C ILE A 184 3.70 27.56 6.37
N GLU A 185 4.93 28.04 6.20
CA GLU A 185 6.10 27.18 5.96
C GLU A 185 6.33 26.20 7.11
N LEU A 186 6.28 26.70 8.35
CA LEU A 186 6.42 25.89 9.56
C LEU A 186 5.26 24.91 9.75
N ALA A 187 4.05 25.23 9.28
CA ALA A 187 2.92 24.32 9.33
C ALA A 187 2.92 23.28 8.19
N PHE A 188 3.47 23.64 7.03
CA PHE A 188 3.44 22.81 5.83
C PHE A 188 4.57 21.78 5.83
N TYR A 189 5.83 22.23 5.84
CA TYR A 189 6.98 21.35 5.59
C TYR A 189 7.13 20.17 6.56
N PRO A 190 7.19 20.38 7.90
CA PRO A 190 7.50 19.29 8.83
C PRO A 190 6.37 18.27 9.02
N PHE A 191 5.19 18.58 8.49
CA PHE A 191 4.02 17.70 8.59
C PHE A 191 3.65 17.10 7.24
N PHE A 192 4.24 17.58 6.13
CA PHE A 192 3.89 17.12 4.80
C PHE A 192 4.20 15.64 4.62
N ALA A 193 5.47 15.24 4.81
CA ALA A 193 5.87 13.85 4.60
C ALA A 193 5.19 12.96 5.64
N LEU A 194 5.18 13.39 6.91
CA LEU A 194 4.52 12.67 7.99
C LEU A 194 3.05 12.35 7.70
N ILE A 195 2.26 13.31 7.21
CA ILE A 195 0.83 13.13 6.94
C ILE A 195 0.62 12.33 5.65
N TRP A 196 1.24 12.72 4.55
CA TRP A 196 0.91 12.17 3.24
C TRP A 196 1.56 10.81 3.00
N VAL A 197 2.82 10.61 3.39
CA VAL A 197 3.49 9.31 3.24
C VAL A 197 2.83 8.26 4.13
N SER A 198 2.44 8.63 5.36
CA SER A 198 1.70 7.71 6.23
C SER A 198 0.32 7.36 5.64
N LYS A 199 -0.44 8.33 5.15
CA LYS A 199 -1.72 8.09 4.45
C LYS A 199 -1.56 7.18 3.22
N LEU A 200 -0.48 7.39 2.47
CA LEU A 200 -0.19 6.65 1.24
C LEU A 200 -0.06 5.15 1.49
N PHE A 201 0.70 4.77 2.52
CA PHE A 201 1.04 3.37 2.82
C PHE A 201 0.09 2.70 3.81
N CYS A 202 -0.59 3.46 4.66
CA CYS A 202 -1.47 2.95 5.72
C CYS A 202 -2.58 2.02 5.18
N GLY A 203 -3.22 2.42 4.09
CA GLY A 203 -4.26 1.60 3.46
C GLY A 203 -3.75 0.31 2.87
N SER A 204 -2.65 0.39 2.14
CA SER A 204 -2.04 -0.78 1.53
C SER A 204 -1.49 -1.74 2.57
N ALA A 205 -0.76 -1.24 3.58
CA ALA A 205 -0.23 -2.05 4.67
C ALA A 205 -1.34 -2.79 5.42
N THR A 206 -2.48 -2.13 5.65
CA THR A 206 -3.62 -2.76 6.32
C THR A 206 -4.15 -3.96 5.56
N VAL A 207 -4.40 -3.79 4.26
CA VAL A 207 -4.94 -4.88 3.44
C VAL A 207 -3.91 -5.98 3.22
N ALA A 208 -2.64 -5.63 3.01
CA ALA A 208 -1.56 -6.60 2.86
C ALA A 208 -1.38 -7.48 4.12
N ILE A 209 -1.38 -6.86 5.31
CA ILE A 209 -1.25 -7.59 6.58
C ILE A 209 -2.47 -8.48 6.83
N VAL A 210 -3.68 -7.99 6.58
CA VAL A 210 -4.91 -8.79 6.73
C VAL A 210 -4.92 -9.97 5.76
N LEU A 211 -4.51 -9.76 4.50
CA LEU A 211 -4.42 -10.83 3.51
C LEU A 211 -3.34 -11.85 3.86
N LEU A 212 -2.20 -11.41 4.39
CA LEU A 212 -1.14 -12.29 4.88
C LEU A 212 -1.61 -13.14 6.08
N GLY A 213 -2.36 -12.54 7.00
CA GLY A 213 -2.96 -13.26 8.12
C GLY A 213 -3.99 -14.29 7.64
N LEU A 214 -4.84 -13.91 6.68
CA LEU A 214 -5.81 -14.82 6.07
C LEU A 214 -5.12 -16.00 5.37
N ARG A 215 -4.03 -15.74 4.64
CA ARG A 215 -3.20 -16.79 4.04
C ARG A 215 -2.64 -17.74 5.09
N THR A 216 -2.18 -17.22 6.21
CA THR A 216 -1.60 -18.03 7.30
C THR A 216 -2.67 -18.94 7.89
N GLU A 217 -3.87 -18.42 8.16
CA GLU A 217 -4.99 -19.24 8.63
C GLU A 217 -5.48 -20.23 7.56
N LEU A 218 -5.42 -19.91 6.25
CA LEU A 218 -5.68 -20.87 5.17
C LEU A 218 -4.73 -22.07 5.21
N GLN A 219 -3.44 -21.81 5.43
CA GLN A 219 -2.43 -22.86 5.48
C GLN A 219 -2.62 -23.79 6.68
N ILE A 220 -3.13 -23.26 7.80
CA ILE A 220 -3.49 -24.05 8.99
C ILE A 220 -4.78 -24.85 8.72
N LEU A 221 -5.70 -24.27 7.95
CA LEU A 221 -7.10 -24.71 7.90
C LEU A 221 -7.52 -25.28 6.55
N THR A 222 -6.75 -26.21 6.01
CA THR A 222 -7.09 -26.88 4.74
C THR A 222 -8.46 -27.59 4.78
N GLN A 223 -8.96 -27.94 5.97
CA GLN A 223 -10.24 -28.66 6.15
C GLN A 223 -11.51 -27.79 6.28
N TYR A 224 -11.43 -26.50 6.65
CA TYR A 224 -12.63 -25.64 6.88
C TYR A 224 -12.73 -24.44 5.89
N TYR A 225 -12.37 -24.69 4.64
CA TYR A 225 -12.31 -23.73 3.54
C TYR A 225 -13.64 -22.97 3.26
N GLY A 226 -14.80 -23.56 3.59
CA GLY A 226 -16.12 -23.00 3.27
C GLY A 226 -16.48 -21.69 3.98
N ARG A 227 -16.04 -21.48 5.23
CA ARG A 227 -16.29 -20.21 5.95
C ARG A 227 -15.32 -19.12 5.51
N LEU A 228 -14.12 -19.50 5.09
CA LEU A 228 -13.06 -18.56 4.76
C LEU A 228 -13.27 -17.86 3.42
N THR A 229 -13.78 -18.59 2.43
CA THR A 229 -14.09 -18.08 1.10
C THR A 229 -15.06 -16.90 1.11
N ARG A 230 -16.04 -16.88 2.02
CA ARG A 230 -16.97 -15.74 2.14
C ARG A 230 -16.28 -14.46 2.60
N ASN A 231 -15.42 -14.56 3.60
CA ASN A 231 -14.66 -13.41 4.09
C ASN A 231 -13.64 -12.93 3.05
N LEU A 232 -13.06 -13.87 2.30
CA LEU A 232 -12.15 -13.62 1.20
C LEU A 232 -12.82 -12.82 0.07
N GLN A 233 -14.05 -13.16 -0.33
CA GLN A 233 -14.77 -12.41 -1.38
C GLN A 233 -14.96 -10.92 -1.04
N SER A 234 -15.28 -10.61 0.21
CA SER A 234 -15.39 -9.21 0.65
C SER A 234 -14.05 -8.48 0.57
N LEU A 235 -12.96 -9.16 0.99
CA LEU A 235 -11.61 -8.62 0.94
C LEU A 235 -11.09 -8.50 -0.49
N GLN A 236 -11.46 -9.41 -1.38
CA GLN A 236 -11.05 -9.43 -2.78
C GLN A 236 -11.46 -8.14 -3.49
N VAL A 237 -12.73 -7.71 -3.35
CA VAL A 237 -13.20 -6.47 -3.97
C VAL A 237 -12.45 -5.25 -3.46
N LEU A 238 -12.10 -5.22 -2.17
CA LEU A 238 -11.27 -4.16 -1.61
C LEU A 238 -9.85 -4.20 -2.16
N PHE A 239 -9.26 -5.40 -2.21
CA PHE A 239 -7.91 -5.65 -2.70
C PHE A 239 -7.77 -5.21 -4.16
N GLU A 240 -8.69 -5.63 -5.04
CA GLU A 240 -8.68 -5.29 -6.46
C GLU A 240 -8.76 -3.78 -6.68
N LYS A 241 -9.62 -3.08 -5.93
CA LYS A 241 -9.73 -1.61 -6.01
C LYS A 241 -8.48 -0.90 -5.52
N ILE A 242 -7.90 -1.32 -4.40
CA ILE A 242 -6.66 -0.71 -3.88
C ILE A 242 -5.49 -1.01 -4.81
N PHE A 243 -5.38 -2.23 -5.32
CA PHE A 243 -4.35 -2.60 -6.29
C PHE A 243 -4.45 -1.76 -7.56
N PHE A 244 -5.66 -1.55 -8.10
CA PHE A 244 -5.87 -0.66 -9.24
C PHE A 244 -5.28 0.73 -8.97
N LEU A 245 -5.57 1.31 -7.80
CA LEU A 245 -5.02 2.62 -7.43
C LEU A 245 -3.49 2.59 -7.31
N ILE A 246 -2.92 1.58 -6.65
CA ILE A 246 -1.45 1.43 -6.49
C ILE A 246 -0.77 1.29 -7.86
N TYR A 247 -1.34 0.49 -8.75
CA TYR A 247 -0.80 0.21 -10.08
C TYR A 247 -0.69 1.49 -10.92
N TYR A 248 -1.80 2.23 -11.07
CA TYR A 248 -1.80 3.47 -11.84
C TYR A 248 -0.98 4.57 -11.16
N GLN A 249 -1.03 4.66 -9.83
CA GLN A 249 -0.19 5.58 -9.07
C GLN A 249 1.29 5.30 -9.34
N SER A 250 1.71 4.03 -9.35
CA SER A 250 3.11 3.65 -9.59
C SER A 250 3.57 4.02 -10.99
N ILE A 251 2.72 3.86 -12.01
CA ILE A 251 3.03 4.27 -13.39
C ILE A 251 3.24 5.78 -13.47
N ILE A 252 2.29 6.55 -12.94
CA ILE A 252 2.33 8.02 -13.01
C ILE A 252 3.51 8.54 -12.20
N ALA A 253 3.72 8.02 -10.98
CA ALA A 253 4.85 8.37 -10.15
C ALA A 253 6.18 8.04 -10.83
N ALA A 254 6.38 6.81 -11.31
CA ALA A 254 7.62 6.40 -11.95
C ALA A 254 7.96 7.24 -13.18
N GLY A 255 7.00 7.44 -14.10
CA GLY A 255 7.25 8.23 -15.31
C GLY A 255 7.51 9.71 -15.00
N ALA A 256 6.66 10.32 -14.19
CA ALA A 256 6.67 11.76 -14.02
C ALA A 256 7.75 12.25 -13.03
N ILE A 257 8.03 11.47 -11.97
CA ILE A 257 9.17 11.75 -11.08
C ILE A 257 10.49 11.61 -11.83
N SER A 258 10.65 10.54 -12.62
CA SER A 258 11.90 10.34 -13.38
C SER A 258 12.13 11.47 -14.37
N TYR A 259 11.07 11.94 -15.05
CA TYR A 259 11.16 13.11 -15.93
C TYR A 259 11.61 14.38 -15.20
N VAL A 260 10.98 14.69 -14.06
CA VAL A 260 11.33 15.88 -13.25
C VAL A 260 12.78 15.81 -12.78
N ILE A 261 13.25 14.64 -12.33
CA ILE A 261 14.62 14.46 -11.82
C ILE A 261 15.68 14.53 -12.91
N ILE A 262 15.38 14.06 -14.13
CA ILE A 262 16.33 14.17 -15.26
C ILE A 262 16.52 15.64 -15.67
N ARG A 263 15.48 16.48 -15.51
CA ARG A 263 15.49 17.89 -15.93
C ARG A 263 16.04 18.85 -14.88
N ASP A 264 15.95 18.49 -13.60
CA ASP A 264 16.36 19.31 -12.47
C ASP A 264 17.70 18.87 -11.87
N GLU A 265 18.33 19.74 -11.08
CA GLU A 265 19.57 19.42 -10.37
C GLU A 265 19.37 18.32 -9.33
N PHE A 266 20.39 17.47 -9.13
CA PHE A 266 20.32 16.40 -8.14
C PHE A 266 20.54 16.94 -6.72
N SER A 267 19.57 16.76 -5.82
CA SER A 267 19.65 17.17 -4.41
C SER A 267 19.17 16.07 -3.46
N LEU A 268 19.28 16.28 -2.14
CA LEU A 268 18.71 15.38 -1.13
C LEU A 268 17.19 15.21 -1.28
N CYS A 269 16.49 16.24 -1.75
CA CYS A 269 15.06 16.16 -2.04
C CYS A 269 14.79 15.18 -3.20
N SER A 270 15.64 15.18 -4.24
CA SER A 270 15.56 14.22 -5.34
C SER A 270 15.74 12.78 -4.83
N VAL A 271 16.65 12.56 -3.88
CA VAL A 271 16.85 11.24 -3.24
C VAL A 271 15.58 10.79 -2.49
N ALA A 272 14.94 11.67 -1.73
CA ALA A 272 13.68 11.38 -1.04
C ALA A 272 12.58 10.95 -2.02
N VAL A 273 12.43 11.72 -3.10
CA VAL A 273 11.39 11.48 -4.10
C VAL A 273 11.68 10.19 -4.89
N LEU A 274 12.93 9.90 -5.25
CA LEU A 274 13.32 8.60 -5.84
C LEU A 274 13.06 7.43 -4.91
N THR A 275 13.29 7.62 -3.62
CA THR A 275 13.04 6.59 -2.60
C THR A 275 11.55 6.28 -2.52
N CYS A 276 10.70 7.32 -2.44
CA CYS A 276 9.25 7.18 -2.46
C CYS A 276 8.72 6.53 -3.77
N MET A 277 9.30 6.90 -4.91
CA MET A 277 8.99 6.30 -6.21
C MET A 277 9.34 4.80 -6.24
N SER A 278 10.56 4.45 -5.84
CA SER A 278 11.05 3.08 -5.78
C SER A 278 10.17 2.21 -4.87
N ILE A 279 9.71 2.78 -3.76
CA ILE A 279 8.86 2.06 -2.79
C ILE A 279 7.44 1.92 -3.31
N SER A 280 6.90 2.90 -4.05
CA SER A 280 5.61 2.75 -4.72
C SER A 280 5.65 1.61 -5.74
N VAL A 281 6.73 1.50 -6.52
CA VAL A 281 6.94 0.39 -7.46
C VAL A 281 7.11 -0.95 -6.72
N LEU A 282 7.89 -0.98 -5.64
CA LEU A 282 8.07 -2.17 -4.81
C LEU A 282 6.77 -2.60 -4.13
N GLU A 283 5.94 -1.65 -3.72
CA GLU A 283 4.59 -1.91 -3.21
C GLU A 283 3.76 -2.62 -4.29
N CYS A 284 3.73 -2.11 -5.52
CA CYS A 284 3.04 -2.80 -6.62
C CYS A 284 3.56 -4.24 -6.84
N TYR A 285 4.88 -4.43 -6.83
CA TYR A 285 5.50 -5.75 -6.94
C TYR A 285 5.07 -6.68 -5.80
N TRP A 286 5.16 -6.21 -4.55
CA TRP A 286 4.80 -6.98 -3.37
C TRP A 286 3.35 -7.46 -3.45
N TRP A 287 2.45 -6.61 -3.90
CA TRP A 287 1.04 -6.95 -4.07
C TRP A 287 0.83 -8.05 -5.12
N CYS A 288 1.50 -7.95 -6.27
CA CYS A 288 1.49 -9.01 -7.29
C CYS A 288 2.02 -10.33 -6.72
N HIS A 289 3.16 -10.29 -6.04
CA HIS A 289 3.77 -11.47 -5.42
C HIS A 289 2.87 -12.08 -4.34
N LEU A 290 2.22 -11.25 -3.51
CA LEU A 290 1.29 -11.70 -2.47
C LEU A 290 0.10 -12.44 -3.07
N VAL A 291 -0.44 -11.94 -4.19
CA VAL A 291 -1.53 -12.58 -4.94
C VAL A 291 -1.09 -13.91 -5.55
N ASP A 292 0.05 -13.94 -6.23
CA ASP A 292 0.57 -15.15 -6.84
C ASP A 292 0.77 -16.23 -5.77
N THR A 293 1.41 -15.87 -4.66
CA THR A 293 1.61 -16.83 -3.57
C THR A 293 0.30 -17.28 -2.91
N PHE A 294 -0.70 -16.40 -2.87
CA PHE A 294 -2.03 -16.76 -2.36
C PHE A 294 -2.73 -17.76 -3.29
N GLN A 295 -2.64 -17.54 -4.61
CA GLN A 295 -3.16 -18.46 -5.62
C GLN A 295 -2.48 -19.83 -5.51
N ASP A 296 -1.15 -19.88 -5.33
CA ASP A 296 -0.40 -21.13 -5.20
C ASP A 296 -0.81 -21.94 -3.97
N VAL A 297 -0.99 -21.28 -2.82
CA VAL A 297 -1.48 -21.92 -1.59
C VAL A 297 -2.86 -22.50 -1.83
N ASN A 298 -3.74 -21.73 -2.46
CA ASN A 298 -5.11 -22.15 -2.72
C ASN A 298 -5.19 -23.32 -3.71
N GLU A 299 -4.34 -23.33 -4.75
CA GLU A 299 -4.24 -24.45 -5.69
C GLU A 299 -3.70 -25.71 -4.99
N THR A 300 -2.72 -25.56 -4.11
CA THR A 300 -2.16 -26.66 -3.33
C THR A 300 -3.21 -27.28 -2.39
N ILE A 301 -4.03 -26.44 -1.75
CA ILE A 301 -5.17 -26.90 -0.94
C ILE A 301 -6.16 -27.66 -1.82
N SER A 302 -6.51 -27.12 -2.99
CA SER A 302 -7.40 -27.80 -3.94
C SER A 302 -6.88 -29.18 -4.33
N ARG A 303 -5.59 -29.29 -4.65
CA ARG A 303 -4.93 -30.57 -4.98
C ARG A 303 -4.96 -31.56 -3.82
N HIS A 304 -4.70 -31.12 -2.58
CA HIS A 304 -4.76 -31.99 -1.41
C HIS A 304 -6.18 -32.49 -1.13
N LEU A 305 -7.20 -31.63 -1.26
CA LEU A 305 -8.59 -32.02 -1.08
C LEU A 305 -9.05 -33.02 -2.14
N LEU A 306 -8.62 -32.85 -3.39
CA LEU A 306 -8.88 -33.82 -4.46
C LEU A 306 -8.19 -35.15 -4.18
N ASN A 307 -6.94 -35.14 -3.74
CA ASN A 307 -6.22 -36.37 -3.41
C ASN A 307 -6.88 -37.12 -2.23
N GLN A 308 -7.26 -36.41 -1.18
CA GLN A 308 -8.03 -36.99 -0.06
C GLN A 308 -9.38 -37.54 -0.52
N CYS A 309 -10.06 -36.83 -1.42
CA CYS A 309 -11.32 -37.28 -2.03
C CYS A 309 -11.15 -38.60 -2.79
N CYS A 310 -10.01 -38.82 -3.45
CA CYS A 310 -9.70 -40.07 -4.16
C CYS A 310 -9.33 -41.22 -3.21
N GLN A 311 -8.79 -40.91 -2.02
CA GLN A 311 -8.32 -41.91 -1.04
C GLN A 311 -9.40 -42.33 -0.03
N LEU A 312 -10.57 -41.67 -0.02
CA LEU A 312 -11.67 -42.02 0.89
C LEU A 312 -12.15 -43.46 0.62
N PRO A 313 -12.03 -44.38 1.59
CA PRO A 313 -12.52 -45.74 1.43
C PRO A 313 -14.04 -45.75 1.41
N TYR A 314 -14.61 -46.55 0.51
CA TYR A 314 -16.04 -46.78 0.43
C TYR A 314 -16.46 -47.84 1.47
N SER A 315 -17.59 -47.60 2.13
CA SER A 315 -18.23 -48.55 3.05
C SER A 315 -19.74 -48.51 2.81
N ASP A 316 -20.36 -49.66 2.58
CA ASP A 316 -21.80 -49.75 2.32
C ASP A 316 -22.63 -49.23 3.51
N ASP A 317 -22.22 -49.56 4.74
CA ASP A 317 -22.89 -49.11 5.98
C ASP A 317 -22.91 -47.59 6.17
N HIS A 318 -21.99 -46.87 5.51
CA HIS A 318 -21.84 -45.42 5.60
C HIS A 318 -21.97 -44.73 4.22
N HIS A 319 -22.68 -45.34 3.27
CA HIS A 319 -22.80 -44.83 1.90
C HIS A 319 -23.23 -43.36 1.85
N VAL A 320 -24.25 -42.98 2.64
CA VAL A 320 -24.79 -41.62 2.66
C VAL A 320 -23.74 -40.60 3.13
N ASP A 321 -23.00 -40.94 4.19
CA ASP A 321 -21.95 -40.07 4.74
C ASP A 321 -20.76 -39.97 3.80
N TYR A 322 -20.37 -41.08 3.16
CA TYR A 322 -19.34 -41.13 2.14
C TYR A 322 -19.68 -40.19 0.97
N VAL A 323 -20.87 -40.33 0.37
CA VAL A 323 -21.31 -39.50 -0.76
C VAL A 323 -21.37 -38.03 -0.35
N LYS A 324 -21.88 -37.73 0.84
CA LYS A 324 -21.96 -36.36 1.36
C LYS A 324 -20.58 -35.74 1.57
N MET A 325 -19.64 -36.46 2.16
CA MET A 325 -18.27 -36.00 2.37
C MET A 325 -17.54 -35.80 1.05
N ARG A 326 -17.61 -36.79 0.14
CA ARG A 326 -16.99 -36.73 -1.18
C ARG A 326 -17.51 -35.56 -2.00
N THR A 327 -18.83 -35.36 -2.04
CA THR A 327 -19.47 -34.23 -2.74
C THR A 327 -19.02 -32.90 -2.13
N SER A 328 -18.96 -32.80 -0.80
CA SER A 328 -18.50 -31.60 -0.11
C SER A 328 -17.04 -31.27 -0.46
N LEU A 329 -16.14 -32.25 -0.44
CA LEU A 329 -14.73 -32.07 -0.82
C LEU A 329 -14.58 -31.66 -2.29
N LEU A 330 -15.34 -32.25 -3.21
CA LEU A 330 -15.33 -31.86 -4.62
C LEU A 330 -15.85 -30.44 -4.84
N ILE A 331 -16.92 -30.03 -4.14
CA ILE A 331 -17.41 -28.65 -4.20
C ILE A 331 -16.35 -27.69 -3.67
N ILE A 332 -15.72 -28.01 -2.54
CA ILE A 332 -14.66 -27.18 -1.95
C ILE A 332 -13.43 -27.12 -2.87
N ALA A 333 -13.01 -28.23 -3.46
CA ALA A 333 -11.91 -28.30 -4.41
C ALA A 333 -12.22 -27.52 -5.71
N GLY A 334 -13.42 -27.67 -6.25
CA GLY A 334 -13.88 -26.93 -7.43
C GLY A 334 -13.95 -25.43 -7.16
N ARG A 335 -14.52 -25.05 -6.00
CA ARG A 335 -14.57 -23.66 -5.55
C ARG A 335 -13.17 -23.11 -5.33
N SER A 336 -12.27 -23.79 -4.61
CA SER A 336 -10.88 -23.31 -4.44
C SER A 336 -10.19 -23.06 -5.78
N ARG A 337 -10.32 -23.96 -6.74
CA ARG A 337 -9.72 -23.81 -8.08
C ARG A 337 -10.29 -22.63 -8.89
N GLN A 338 -11.58 -22.31 -8.73
CA GLN A 338 -12.23 -21.17 -9.41
C GLN A 338 -12.24 -19.86 -8.61
N SER A 339 -12.10 -19.90 -7.29
CA SER A 339 -12.55 -18.83 -6.37
C SER A 339 -11.60 -17.65 -6.25
N VAL A 340 -10.38 -17.69 -6.80
CA VAL A 340 -9.40 -16.64 -6.48
C VAL A 340 -8.56 -16.21 -7.67
N GLY A 341 -9.21 -16.07 -8.83
CA GLY A 341 -8.67 -15.18 -9.85
C GLY A 341 -8.85 -13.74 -9.36
N PHE A 342 -7.83 -13.17 -8.72
CA PHE A 342 -7.81 -11.74 -8.44
C PHE A 342 -7.73 -11.01 -9.79
N SER A 343 -8.80 -10.29 -10.13
CA SER A 343 -8.90 -9.57 -11.40
C SER A 343 -9.01 -8.09 -11.12
N CYS A 344 -8.17 -7.28 -11.76
CA CYS A 344 -8.20 -5.84 -11.65
C CYS A 344 -9.43 -5.30 -12.39
N CYS A 345 -10.58 -5.21 -11.71
CA CYS A 345 -11.85 -4.74 -12.26
C CYS A 345 -12.30 -5.48 -13.54
N GLY A 346 -11.92 -6.75 -13.71
CA GLY A 346 -12.24 -7.53 -14.92
C GLY A 346 -11.32 -7.25 -16.11
N ILE A 347 -10.40 -6.30 -16.02
CA ILE A 347 -9.55 -5.87 -17.14
C ILE A 347 -8.33 -6.80 -17.27
N PHE A 348 -7.67 -7.11 -16.15
CA PHE A 348 -6.46 -7.95 -16.17
C PHE A 348 -6.33 -8.84 -14.93
N LYS A 349 -5.68 -10.00 -15.08
CA LYS A 349 -5.31 -10.84 -13.94
C LYS A 349 -4.13 -10.22 -13.20
N ILE A 350 -4.25 -10.10 -11.87
CA ILE A 350 -3.15 -9.61 -11.02
C ILE A 350 -2.09 -10.70 -10.94
N SER A 351 -0.87 -10.40 -11.41
CA SER A 351 0.27 -11.32 -11.40
C SER A 351 1.60 -10.59 -11.48
N THR A 352 2.69 -11.28 -11.18
CA THR A 352 4.06 -10.80 -11.41
C THR A 352 4.34 -10.44 -12.88
N ALA A 353 3.70 -11.11 -13.84
CA ALA A 353 3.79 -10.74 -15.25
C ALA A 353 3.20 -9.34 -15.55
N MET A 354 2.11 -8.97 -14.87
CA MET A 354 1.55 -7.62 -14.97
C MET A 354 2.52 -6.55 -14.45
N PHE A 355 3.26 -6.87 -13.39
CA PHE A 355 4.29 -5.96 -12.88
C PHE A 355 5.44 -5.76 -13.89
N ALA A 356 5.88 -6.81 -14.58
CA ALA A 356 6.87 -6.68 -15.65
C ALA A 356 6.36 -5.78 -16.79
N ASN A 357 5.07 -5.89 -17.14
CA ASN A 357 4.44 -4.99 -18.10
C ASN A 357 4.41 -3.54 -17.60
N LEU A 358 4.12 -3.30 -16.32
CA LEU A 358 4.20 -1.97 -15.71
C LEU A 358 5.59 -1.36 -15.88
N LEU A 359 6.66 -2.12 -15.61
CA LEU A 359 8.03 -1.62 -15.77
C LEU A 359 8.33 -1.25 -17.22
N ASN A 360 7.91 -2.07 -18.19
CA ASN A 360 8.06 -1.78 -19.61
C ASN A 360 7.30 -0.52 -20.02
N ILE A 361 6.09 -0.31 -19.51
CA ILE A 361 5.29 0.90 -19.74
C ILE A 361 6.01 2.12 -19.14
N CYS A 362 6.46 2.04 -17.89
CA CYS A 362 7.16 3.14 -17.21
C CYS A 362 8.42 3.54 -17.98
N TYR A 363 9.22 2.56 -18.41
CA TYR A 363 10.40 2.80 -19.22
C TYR A 363 10.06 3.45 -20.57
N SER A 364 9.04 2.94 -21.26
CA SER A 364 8.61 3.48 -22.56
C SER A 364 8.10 4.92 -22.45
N VAL A 365 7.28 5.21 -21.44
CA VAL A 365 6.78 6.56 -21.14
C VAL A 365 7.93 7.51 -20.80
N LEU A 366 8.88 7.06 -19.99
CA LEU A 366 10.06 7.86 -19.64
C LEU A 366 10.89 8.20 -20.88
N MET A 367 11.22 7.20 -21.70
CA MET A 367 11.99 7.40 -22.94
C MET A 367 11.26 8.33 -23.91
N PHE A 368 9.94 8.20 -24.03
CA PHE A 368 9.12 9.12 -24.83
C PHE A 368 9.21 10.55 -24.30
N LEU A 369 9.00 10.78 -23.00
CA LEU A 369 9.05 12.11 -22.40
C LEU A 369 10.43 12.77 -22.53
N VAL A 370 11.51 11.97 -22.40
CA VAL A 370 12.88 12.45 -22.63
C VAL A 370 13.07 12.88 -24.08
N ASN A 371 12.74 12.02 -25.04
CA ASN A 371 12.88 12.32 -26.47
C ASN A 371 12.07 13.55 -26.91
N VAL A 372 10.82 13.67 -26.44
CA VAL A 372 9.97 14.83 -26.76
C VAL A 372 10.52 16.10 -26.12
N GLY A 373 10.98 16.03 -24.88
CA GLY A 373 11.56 17.17 -24.19
C GLY A 373 12.87 17.66 -24.81
N ASP A 374 13.62 16.78 -25.48
CA ASP A 374 14.86 17.12 -26.20
C ASP A 374 14.62 17.65 -27.63
N GLY A 375 13.35 17.85 -28.01
CA GLY A 375 13.00 18.44 -29.31
C GLY A 375 13.07 17.46 -30.48
N VAL A 376 13.19 16.16 -30.23
CA VAL A 376 13.06 15.14 -31.28
C VAL A 376 11.60 15.10 -31.75
N LYS A 377 11.37 15.22 -33.06
CA LYS A 377 10.02 15.33 -33.64
C LYS A 377 9.14 14.13 -33.22
N PRO A 378 8.13 14.31 -32.34
CA PRO A 378 7.37 13.20 -31.74
C PRO A 378 6.61 12.35 -32.77
N VAL A 379 6.12 12.99 -33.83
CA VAL A 379 5.30 12.34 -34.87
C VAL A 379 6.10 11.29 -35.65
N ALA A 380 7.37 11.56 -35.95
CA ALA A 380 8.22 10.62 -36.68
C ALA A 380 8.54 9.36 -35.84
N GLN A 381 8.72 9.52 -34.53
CA GLN A 381 8.94 8.40 -33.62
C GLN A 381 7.66 7.59 -33.35
N LEU A 382 6.50 8.24 -33.18
CA LEU A 382 5.24 7.54 -32.96
C LEU A 382 4.84 6.71 -34.20
N GLN A 383 5.09 7.22 -35.41
CA GLN A 383 4.90 6.49 -36.66
C GLN A 383 5.88 5.33 -36.82
N ALA A 384 7.17 5.52 -36.45
CA ALA A 384 8.14 4.43 -36.42
C ALA A 384 7.76 3.34 -35.41
N TRP A 385 7.16 3.74 -34.28
CA TRP A 385 6.77 2.82 -33.21
C TRP A 385 5.52 2.00 -33.55
N ILE A 386 4.46 2.63 -34.08
CA ILE A 386 3.24 1.94 -34.53
C ILE A 386 3.51 1.00 -35.72
N GLY A 387 4.54 1.30 -36.53
CA GLY A 387 4.95 0.43 -37.64
C GLY A 387 5.85 -0.76 -37.25
N SER A 388 6.23 -0.90 -35.97
CA SER A 388 7.22 -1.91 -35.51
C SER A 388 6.67 -2.98 -34.56
N ASN A 389 5.42 -2.87 -34.13
CA ASN A 389 4.64 -3.92 -33.45
C ASN A 389 3.62 -4.49 -34.43
#